data_AF-A0A7W0J581-F1
#
_entry.id   AF-A0A7W0J581-F1
#
_cell.length_a   1.000
_cell.length_b   1.000
_cell.length_c   1.000
_cell.angle_alpha   90.00
_cell.angle_beta   90.00
_cell.angle_gamma   90.00
#
_symmetry.space_group_name_H-M   'P 1'
#
loop_
_entity.id
_entity.type
_entity.pdbx_description
1 polymer ?
#
loop_
_entity_poly.entity_id
_entity_poly.type
_entity_poly.pdbx_seq_one_letter_code
_entity_poly.pdbx_strand_id
1 'polypeptide(L)' 'MLTTGLHNVRYFYLRIDEEISRAQRYKLHLSCLMIDIDHFKKINDNYGHGVGDIVLTEFARLLKKHTR' A
#
# COMPACT_ATOMS: atom_id res chain seq x y z
N MET A 1 12.90 -17.32 0.43
CA MET A 1 12.09 -16.44 1.28
C MET A 1 13.04 -15.40 1.86
N LEU A 2 13.26 -14.30 1.13
CA LEU A 2 14.29 -13.28 1.42
C LEU A 2 13.83 -11.91 0.87
N THR A 3 13.94 -10.88 1.71
CA THR A 3 14.11 -9.44 1.36
C THR A 3 13.12 -8.79 0.37
N THR A 4 11.98 -8.32 0.92
CA THR A 4 11.27 -7.03 0.68
C THR A 4 10.88 -6.51 -0.72
N GLY A 5 11.17 -7.18 -1.84
CA GLY A 5 11.32 -6.50 -3.14
C GLY A 5 10.10 -5.97 -3.92
N LEU A 6 8.97 -6.68 -4.05
CA LEU A 6 7.88 -6.28 -4.97
C LEU A 6 6.63 -7.15 -4.73
N HIS A 7 5.79 -6.77 -3.77
CA HIS A 7 4.55 -7.53 -3.51
C HIS A 7 3.23 -6.76 -3.64
N ASN A 8 3.22 -5.56 -4.23
CA ASN A 8 1.93 -5.01 -4.66
C ASN A 8 1.92 -4.05 -5.87
N VAL A 9 3.06 -3.70 -6.47
CA VAL A 9 3.08 -2.80 -7.63
C VAL A 9 2.40 -3.45 -8.84
N ARG A 10 2.69 -4.73 -9.11
CA ARG A 10 2.05 -5.48 -10.21
C ARG A 10 0.53 -5.61 -10.01
N TYR A 11 0.11 -5.90 -8.78
CA TYR A 11 -1.31 -6.01 -8.45
C TYR A 11 -1.99 -4.63 -8.51
N PHE A 12 -1.32 -3.57 -8.08
CA PHE A 12 -1.78 -2.20 -8.25
C PHE A 12 -2.00 -1.85 -9.73
N TYR A 13 -1.02 -2.11 -10.60
CA TYR A 13 -1.18 -1.84 -12.04
C TYR A 13 -2.32 -2.64 -12.67
N LEU A 14 -2.47 -3.92 -12.30
CA LEU A 14 -3.60 -4.71 -12.76
C LEU A 14 -4.94 -4.10 -12.31
N ARG A 15 -5.04 -3.68 -11.05
CA ARG A 15 -6.29 -3.17 -10.47
C ARG A 15 -6.61 -1.74 -10.92
N ILE A 16 -5.61 -0.88 -11.10
CA ILE A 16 -5.84 0.50 -11.52
C ILE A 16 -6.37 0.55 -12.97
N ASP A 17 -5.91 -0.35 -13.85
CA ASP A 17 -6.42 -0.45 -15.22
C ASP A 17 -7.91 -0.86 -15.26
N GLU A 18 -8.28 -1.82 -14.40
CA GLU A 18 -9.67 -2.23 -14.20
C GLU A 18 -10.54 -1.07 -13.65
N GLU A 19 -10.05 -0.35 -12.64
CA GLU A 19 -10.78 0.76 -12.02
C GLU A 19 -10.88 1.99 -12.94
N ILE A 20 -9.86 2.29 -13.75
CA ILE A 20 -9.93 3.33 -14.79
C ILE A 20 -11.00 2.98 -15.81
N SER A 21 -10.98 1.75 -16.32
CA SER A 21 -11.95 1.27 -17.31
C SER A 21 -13.38 1.33 -16.75
N ARG A 22 -13.57 0.95 -15.49
CA ARG A 22 -14.84 1.04 -14.76
C ARG A 22 -15.27 2.49 -14.57
N ALA A 23 -14.38 3.37 -14.13
CA ALA A 23 -14.68 4.78 -13.92
C ALA A 23 -15.11 5.48 -15.22
N GLN A 24 -14.42 5.20 -16.33
CA GLN A 24 -14.81 5.70 -17.65
C GLN A 24 -16.17 5.18 -18.09
N ARG A 25 -16.43 3.87 -17.94
CA ARG A 25 -17.70 3.25 -18.34
C ARG A 25 -18.90 3.80 -17.57
N TYR A 26 -18.75 4.01 -16.28
CA TYR A 26 -19.84 4.43 -15.39
C TYR A 26 -19.82 5.92 -15.05
N LYS A 27 -18.92 6.70 -15.67
CA LYS A 27 -18.71 8.13 -15.40
C LYS A 27 -18.51 8.43 -13.91
N LEU A 28 -17.71 7.60 -13.24
CA LEU A 28 -17.36 7.78 -11.83
C LEU A 28 -16.12 8.64 -11.68
N HIS A 29 -16.04 9.37 -10.56
CA HIS A 29 -14.80 10.01 -10.15
C HIS A 29 -13.85 8.96 -9.57
N LEU A 30 -12.60 8.96 -10.05
CA LEU A 30 -11.53 8.10 -9.54
C LEU A 30 -10.48 8.97 -8.84
N SER A 31 -9.94 8.48 -7.73
CA SER A 31 -8.84 9.12 -7.02
C SER A 31 -7.84 8.05 -6.58
N CYS A 32 -6.55 8.41 -6.59
CA CYS A 32 -5.47 7.54 -6.17
C CYS A 32 -4.69 8.22 -5.05
N LEU A 33 -4.37 7.47 -4.00
CA LEU A 33 -3.59 7.95 -2.86
C LEU A 33 -2.28 7.17 -2.79
N MET A 34 -1.16 7.89 -2.83
CA MET A 34 0.16 7.34 -2.59
C MET A 34 0.60 7.76 -1.19
N ILE A 35 0.93 6.80 -0.34
CA ILE A 35 1.30 7.04 1.06
C ILE A 35 2.69 6.47 1.30
N ASP A 36 3.52 7.25 1.97
CA ASP A 36 4.84 6.85 2.45
C ASP A 36 4.86 6.92 3.98
N ILE A 37 5.55 5.97 4.63
CA ILE A 37 5.70 5.99 6.10
C ILE A 37 6.98 6.77 6.41
N ASP A 38 6.81 7.96 6.97
CA ASP A 38 7.92 8.82 7.35
C ASP A 38 8.89 8.08 8.28
N HIS A 39 10.18 8.23 7.98
CA HIS A 39 11.28 7.67 8.77
C HIS A 39 11.23 6.15 8.98
N PHE A 40 10.52 5.39 8.14
CA PHE A 40 10.43 3.93 8.27
C PHE A 40 11.80 3.23 8.34
N LYS A 41 12.79 3.72 7.59
CA LYS A 41 14.17 3.22 7.67
C LYS A 41 14.77 3.37 9.08
N LYS A 42 14.54 4.50 9.76
CA LYS A 42 15.02 4.69 11.15
C LYS A 42 14.38 3.68 12.11
N ILE A 43 13.13 3.30 11.87
CA ILE A 43 12.46 2.26 12.67
C ILE A 43 13.17 0.92 12.47
N ASN A 44 13.45 0.53 11.23
CA ASN A 44 14.19 -0.70 10.93
C ASN A 44 15.60 -0.67 11.52
N ASP A 45 16.30 0.46 11.40
CA ASP A 45 17.67 0.60 11.86
C ASP A 45 17.76 0.58 13.40
N ASN A 46 16.78 1.15 14.11
CA ASN A 46 16.77 1.22 15.58
C ASN A 46 16.17 -0.01 16.28
N TYR A 47 15.19 -0.67 15.65
CA TYR A 47 14.38 -1.71 16.28
C TYR A 47 14.41 -3.05 15.53
N GLY A 48 15.09 -3.12 14.39
CA GLY A 48 15.17 -4.30 13.54
C GLY A 48 13.96 -4.47 12.61
N HIS A 49 14.16 -5.23 11.53
CA HIS A 49 13.15 -5.44 10.49
C HIS A 49 11.84 -6.07 10.99
N GLY A 50 11.90 -6.94 12.02
CA GLY A 50 10.69 -7.54 12.59
C GLY A 50 9.72 -6.50 13.15
N VAL A 51 10.22 -5.41 13.73
CA VAL A 51 9.39 -4.30 14.20
C VAL A 51 8.85 -3.50 13.02
N GLY A 52 9.65 -3.31 11.97
CA GLY A 52 9.17 -2.72 10.71
C GLY A 52 7.99 -3.49 10.11
N ASP A 53 8.05 -4.82 10.10
CA ASP A 53 6.97 -5.67 9.59
C ASP A 53 5.67 -5.53 10.41
N ILE A 54 5.79 -5.38 11.73
CA ILE A 54 4.65 -5.11 12.62
C ILE A 54 4.03 -3.75 12.29
N VAL A 55 4.86 -2.71 12.11
CA VAL A 55 4.40 -1.37 11.72
C VAL A 55 3.66 -1.40 10.37
N LEU A 56 4.21 -2.08 9.36
CA LEU A 56 3.56 -2.23 8.05
C LEU A 56 2.21 -2.96 8.15
N THR A 57 2.16 -4.01 8.97
CA THR A 57 0.93 -4.81 9.16
C THR A 57 -0.16 -3.98 9.83
N GLU A 58 0.18 -3.25 10.90
CA GLU A 58 -0.77 -2.37 11.58
C GLU A 58 -1.20 -1.19 10.72
N PHE A 59 -0.27 -0.60 9.96
CA PHE A 59 -0.60 0.46 8.99
C PHE A 59 -1.60 -0.03 7.93
N ALA A 60 -1.37 -1.21 7.35
CA ALA A 60 -2.30 -1.81 6.39
C ALA A 60 -3.67 -2.11 7.01
N ARG A 61 -3.70 -2.55 8.28
CA ARG A 61 -4.95 -2.79 9.02
C ARG A 61 -5.73 -1.48 9.24
N LEU A 62 -5.03 -0.40 9.61
CA LEU A 62 -5.64 0.92 9.79
C LEU A 62 -6.22 1.44 8.46
N LEU A 63 -5.49 1.32 7.36
CA LEU A 63 -6.00 1.72 6.04
C LEU A 63 -7.30 0.97 5.72
N LYS A 64 -7.31 -0.36 5.82
CA LYS A 64 -8.52 -1.17 5.56
C LYS A 64 -9.69 -0.82 6.47
N LYS A 65 -9.43 -0.41 7.72
CA LYS A 65 -10.47 -0.01 8.66
C LYS A 65 -11.12 1.35 8.29
N HIS A 66 -10.36 2.24 7.67
CA HIS A 66 -10.78 3.61 7.38
C HIS A 66 -11.13 3.86 5.90
N THR A 67 -10.90 2.89 5.03
CA THR A 67 -11.35 2.90 3.63
C THR A 67 -12.55 1.97 3.45
N ARG A 68 -13.44 2.30 2.50
CA ARG A 68 -14.63 1.50 2.16
C ARG A 68 -14.30 0.30 1.29
#